data_AF-A0A8F5GEI2-F1
#
_entry.id   AF-A0A8F5GEI2-F1
#
_cell.length_a   1.000
_cell.length_b   1.000
_cell.length_c   1.000
_cell.angle_alpha   90.00
_cell.angle_beta   90.00
_cell.angle_gamma   90.00
#
_symmetry.space_group_name_H-M   'P 1'
#
loop_
_entity.id
_entity.type
_entity.pdbx_description
1 polymer ?
#
loop_
_entity_poly.entity_id
_entity_poly.type
_entity_poly.pdbx_seq_one_letter_code
_entity_poly.pdbx_strand_id
1 'polypeptide(L)'
;HITNLIKTARFLSEACNLVFDAASRGKQFLIVGTKKKTANSVACAAIKARCHCVNKKWLGGTLTNWSTTERRLHQFRDLKIEQKMGRFKRLPKRDAAVIKRQLSRLQTY
;
A
#
# COMPACT_ATOMS: atom_id res chain seq x y z
N HIS A 1 7.13 0.96 -32.18
CA HIS A 1 6.36 2.17 -31.81
C HIS A 1 7.28 3.11 -31.04
N ILE A 2 7.41 4.37 -31.47
CA ILE A 2 8.24 5.39 -30.79
C ILE A 2 7.29 6.41 -30.14
N THR A 3 7.48 6.68 -28.85
CA THR A 3 6.68 7.66 -28.11
C THR A 3 7.21 9.07 -28.30
N ASN A 4 6.30 10.06 -28.39
CA ASN A 4 6.68 11.46 -28.59
C ASN A 4 7.17 12.09 -27.26
N LEU A 5 8.46 12.40 -27.20
CA LEU A 5 9.09 12.96 -26.00
C LEU A 5 8.70 14.43 -25.72
N ILE A 6 8.38 15.22 -26.74
CA ILE A 6 7.96 16.62 -26.59
C ILE A 6 6.64 16.67 -25.82
N LYS A 7 5.68 15.82 -26.20
CA LYS A 7 4.40 15.69 -25.48
C LYS A 7 4.62 15.21 -24.04
N THR A 8 5.48 14.20 -23.84
CA THR A 8 5.80 13.69 -22.50
C THR A 8 6.39 14.77 -21.60
N ALA A 9 7.33 15.58 -22.09
CA ALA A 9 7.97 16.64 -21.31
C ALA A 9 6.95 17.69 -20.85
N ARG A 10 6.04 18.10 -21.74
CA ARG A 10 4.96 19.04 -21.40
C ARG A 10 4.04 18.47 -20.31
N PHE A 11 3.50 17.26 -20.52
CA PHE A 11 2.60 16.64 -19.55
C PHE A 11 3.28 16.30 -18.22
N LEU A 12 4.58 16.00 -18.25
CA LEU A 12 5.36 15.78 -17.03
C LEU A 12 5.45 17.06 -16.20
N SER A 13 5.69 18.21 -16.84
CA SER A 13 5.71 19.52 -16.17
C SER A 13 4.36 19.85 -15.53
N GLU A 14 3.27 19.68 -16.30
CA GLU A 14 1.90 19.90 -15.81
C GLU A 14 1.56 18.98 -14.62
N ALA A 15 1.92 17.70 -14.70
CA ALA A 15 1.71 16.75 -13.61
C ALA A 15 2.51 17.10 -12.34
N CYS A 16 3.78 17.51 -12.48
CA CYS A 16 4.61 17.93 -11.35
C CYS A 16 4.03 19.16 -10.65
N ASN A 17 3.54 20.15 -11.40
CA ASN A 17 2.92 21.36 -10.84
C ASN A 17 1.65 21.02 -10.04
N LEU A 18 0.81 20.12 -10.56
CA LEU A 18 -0.40 19.67 -9.85
C LEU A 18 -0.07 18.88 -8.58
N VAL A 19 0.93 18.00 -8.64
CA VAL A 19 1.38 17.23 -7.45
C VAL A 19 1.96 18.18 -6.41
N PHE A 20 2.72 19.20 -6.82
CA PHE A 20 3.27 20.21 -5.92
C PHE A 20 2.17 21.02 -5.21
N ASP A 21 1.17 21.53 -5.94
CA ASP A 21 0.03 22.24 -5.34
C ASP A 21 -0.84 21.33 -4.45
N ALA A 22 -1.03 20.06 -4.83
CA ALA A 22 -1.74 19.11 -3.98
C ALA A 22 -0.96 18.81 -2.68
N ALA A 23 0.36 18.71 -2.76
CA ALA A 23 1.22 18.44 -1.61
C ALA A 23 1.34 19.64 -0.67
N SER A 24 1.43 20.86 -1.21
CA SER A 24 1.45 22.09 -0.38
C SER A 24 0.16 22.26 0.43
N ARG A 25 -0.97 21.75 -0.08
CA ARG A 25 -2.27 21.70 0.62
C ARG A 25 -2.40 20.52 1.60
N GLY A 26 -1.36 19.71 1.78
CA GLY A 26 -1.35 18.58 2.71
C GLY A 26 -2.21 17.38 2.28
N LYS A 27 -2.51 17.23 0.99
CA LYS A 27 -3.27 16.08 0.50
C LYS A 27 -2.47 14.78 0.63
N GLN A 28 -3.19 13.67 0.77
CA GLN A 28 -2.64 12.32 0.85
C GLN A 28 -2.43 11.74 -0.55
N PHE A 29 -1.34 11.00 -0.74
CA PHE A 29 -1.00 10.38 -2.03
C PHE A 29 -0.90 8.86 -1.91
N LEU A 30 -1.31 8.16 -2.97
CA LEU A 30 -1.21 6.73 -3.13
C LEU A 30 -0.47 6.39 -4.44
N ILE A 31 0.63 5.66 -4.35
CA ILE A 31 1.40 5.19 -5.51
C ILE A 31 1.08 3.70 -5.74
N VAL A 32 0.64 3.36 -6.95
CA VAL A 32 0.29 1.97 -7.30
C VAL A 32 1.25 1.45 -8.36
N GLY A 33 1.88 0.31 -8.10
CA GLY A 33 2.65 -0.39 -9.12
C GLY A 33 2.97 -1.82 -8.71
N THR A 34 2.23 -2.75 -9.31
CA THR A 34 2.20 -4.17 -8.93
C THR A 34 3.15 -5.04 -9.76
N LYS A 35 3.77 -4.49 -10.80
CA LYS A 35 4.69 -5.23 -11.68
C LYS A 35 5.97 -5.59 -10.92
N LYS A 36 6.44 -6.83 -11.09
CA LYS A 36 7.63 -7.35 -10.38
C LYS A 36 8.88 -6.45 -10.52
N LYS A 37 9.08 -5.84 -11.69
CA LYS A 37 10.21 -4.91 -11.95
C LYS A 37 10.06 -3.56 -11.25
N THR A 38 8.83 -3.11 -10.97
CA THR A 38 8.55 -1.77 -10.42
C THR A 38 8.19 -1.78 -8.93
N ALA A 39 7.79 -2.95 -8.39
CA ALA A 39 7.32 -3.09 -7.01
C ALA A 39 8.31 -2.55 -5.97
N ASN A 40 9.61 -2.82 -6.15
CA ASN A 40 10.65 -2.32 -5.25
C ASN A 40 10.85 -0.81 -5.38
N SER A 41 10.84 -0.28 -6.61
CA SER A 41 10.98 1.16 -6.87
C SER A 41 9.81 1.95 -6.29
N VAL A 42 8.58 1.43 -6.41
CA VAL A 42 7.38 2.04 -5.85
C VAL A 42 7.45 2.11 -4.33
N ALA A 43 7.84 1.00 -3.67
CA ALA A 43 7.99 0.98 -2.22
C ALA A 43 9.06 1.97 -1.74
N CYS A 44 10.21 2.00 -2.40
CA CYS A 44 11.30 2.93 -2.07
C CYS A 44 10.88 4.39 -2.27
N ALA A 45 10.20 4.70 -3.38
CA ALA A 45 9.71 6.05 -3.66
C ALA A 45 8.68 6.50 -2.62
N ALA A 46 7.75 5.64 -2.24
CA ALA A 46 6.73 5.95 -1.24
C ALA A 46 7.30 6.20 0.15
N ILE A 47 8.31 5.43 0.56
CA ILE A 47 9.04 5.66 1.81
C ILE A 47 9.75 7.02 1.80
N LYS A 48 10.45 7.35 0.70
CA LYS A 48 11.15 8.63 0.55
C LYS A 48 10.19 9.82 0.58
N ALA A 49 9.06 9.70 -0.11
CA ALA A 49 8.03 10.74 -0.18
C ALA A 49 7.05 10.73 1.01
N ARG A 50 7.19 9.78 1.95
CA ARG A 50 6.28 9.57 3.09
C ARG A 50 4.80 9.46 2.69
N CYS A 51 4.54 8.78 1.58
CA CYS A 51 3.18 8.54 1.08
C CYS A 51 2.82 7.05 1.07
N HIS A 52 1.56 6.73 0.76
CA HIS A 52 1.05 5.38 0.75
C HIS A 52 1.40 4.67 -0.57
N CYS A 53 1.58 3.35 -0.55
CA CYS A 53 1.78 2.58 -1.78
C CYS A 53 1.14 1.20 -1.79
N VAL A 54 0.85 0.72 -3.00
CA VAL A 54 0.51 -0.68 -3.27
C VAL A 54 1.51 -1.26 -4.27
N ASN A 55 2.38 -2.14 -3.80
CA ASN A 55 3.42 -2.79 -4.61
C ASN A 55 3.21 -4.30 -4.82
N LYS A 56 2.15 -4.86 -4.24
CA LYS A 56 1.79 -6.28 -4.36
C LYS A 56 0.53 -6.43 -5.22
N LYS A 57 -0.53 -7.05 -4.71
CA LYS A 57 -1.79 -7.24 -5.44
C LYS A 57 -2.76 -6.12 -5.09
N TRP A 58 -3.28 -5.43 -6.10
CA TRP A 58 -4.39 -4.52 -5.93
C TRP A 58 -5.68 -5.31 -5.70
N LEU A 59 -6.33 -5.09 -4.55
CA LEU A 59 -7.63 -5.68 -4.27
C LEU A 59 -8.73 -4.81 -4.88
N GLY A 60 -9.58 -5.42 -5.71
CA GLY A 60 -10.79 -4.73 -6.19
C GLY A 60 -11.62 -4.25 -5.01
N GLY A 61 -12.09 -3.01 -5.07
CA GLY A 61 -12.85 -2.39 -3.97
C GLY A 61 -12.01 -1.66 -2.92
N THR A 62 -10.68 -1.59 -3.05
CA THR A 62 -9.82 -0.92 -2.04
C THR A 62 -10.26 0.52 -1.78
N LEU A 63 -10.56 1.29 -2.82
CA LEU A 63 -11.01 2.68 -2.72
C LEU A 63 -12.53 2.84 -2.72
N THR A 64 -13.26 1.97 -3.44
CA THR A 64 -14.70 2.12 -3.64
C THR A 64 -15.53 1.48 -2.52
N ASN A 65 -15.03 0.43 -1.87
CA ASN A 65 -15.66 -0.22 -0.72
C ASN A 65 -14.82 0.03 0.54
N TRP A 66 -14.75 1.30 0.94
CA TRP A 66 -13.91 1.73 2.05
C TRP A 66 -14.30 1.10 3.38
N SER A 67 -15.60 0.95 3.67
CA SER A 67 -16.08 0.35 4.93
C SER A 67 -15.55 -1.08 5.15
N THR A 68 -15.45 -1.87 4.07
CA THR A 68 -14.86 -3.21 4.15
C THR A 68 -13.34 -3.17 4.29
N THR A 69 -12.68 -2.26 3.58
CA THR A 69 -11.22 -2.06 3.65
C THR A 69 -10.80 -1.62 5.05
N GLU A 70 -11.51 -0.65 5.63
CA GLU A 70 -11.30 -0.13 6.98
C GLU A 70 -11.43 -1.23 8.02
N ARG A 71 -12.50 -2.04 7.97
CA ARG A 71 -12.65 -3.20 8.86
C ARG A 71 -11.47 -4.16 8.78
N ARG A 72 -10.92 -4.41 7.58
CA ARG A 72 -9.73 -5.26 7.42
C ARG A 72 -8.47 -4.60 7.96
N LEU A 73 -8.33 -3.28 7.83
CA LEU A 73 -7.21 -2.53 8.42
C LEU A 73 -7.26 -2.58 9.95
N HIS A 74 -8.43 -2.45 10.56
CA HIS A 74 -8.61 -2.64 12.01
C HIS A 74 -8.20 -4.04 12.45
N GLN A 75 -8.75 -5.08 11.80
CA GLN A 75 -8.35 -6.46 12.08
C GLN A 75 -6.83 -6.68 11.94
N PHE A 76 -6.22 -6.10 10.91
CA PHE A 76 -4.78 -6.18 10.72
C PHE A 76 -4.00 -5.51 11.86
N ARG A 77 -4.44 -4.33 12.31
CA ARG A 77 -3.85 -3.61 13.43
C ARG A 77 -3.92 -4.43 14.72
N ASP A 78 -5.08 -4.99 15.03
CA ASP A 78 -5.31 -5.79 16.24
C ASP A 78 -4.42 -7.03 16.26
N LEU A 79 -4.38 -7.77 15.15
CA LEU A 79 -3.52 -8.94 15.00
C LEU A 79 -2.02 -8.60 15.16
N LYS A 80 -1.59 -7.43 14.67
CA LYS A 80 -0.21 -6.97 14.82
C LYS A 80 0.12 -6.61 16.27
N ILE A 81 -0.84 -6.07 17.02
CA ILE A 81 -0.71 -5.78 18.45
C ILE A 81 -0.64 -7.08 19.25
N GLU A 82 -1.56 -8.03 19.00
CA GLU A 82 -1.55 -9.35 19.65
C GLU A 82 -0.26 -10.13 19.41
N GLN A 83 0.28 -10.05 18.19
CA GLN A 83 1.57 -10.65 17.85
C GLN A 83 2.70 -10.06 18.70
N LYS A 84 2.75 -8.73 18.85
CA LYS A 84 3.76 -8.03 19.67
C LYS A 84 3.64 -8.36 21.15
N MET A 85 2.41 -8.49 21.67
CA MET A 85 2.15 -8.88 23.06
C MET A 85 2.44 -10.36 23.35
N GLY A 86 2.82 -11.15 22.33
CA GLY A 86 3.19 -12.55 22.51
C GLY A 86 1.99 -13.48 22.75
N ARG A 87 0.75 -13.04 22.51
CA ARG A 87 -0.47 -13.83 22.72
C ARG A 87 -0.45 -15.15 21.94
N PHE A 88 0.15 -15.16 20.75
CA PHE A 88 0.23 -16.35 19.89
C PHE A 88 1.04 -17.49 20.50
N LYS A 89 1.94 -17.22 21.45
CA LYS A 89 2.72 -18.26 22.14
C LYS A 89 1.87 -19.06 23.14
N ARG A 90 0.75 -18.50 23.58
CA ARG A 90 -0.18 -19.14 24.55
C ARG A 90 -1.26 -19.98 23.87
N LEU A 91 -1.33 -19.94 22.54
CA LEU A 91 -2.33 -20.66 21.75
C LEU A 91 -1.80 -22.03 21.31
N PRO A 92 -2.69 -23.01 21.06
CA PRO A 92 -2.33 -24.26 20.41
C PRO A 92 -1.61 -24.02 19.08
N LYS A 93 -0.66 -24.90 18.72
CA LYS A 93 0.17 -24.76 17.50
C LYS A 93 -0.67 -24.58 16.23
N ARG A 94 -1.82 -25.27 16.14
CA ARG A 94 -2.75 -25.18 15.02
C ARG A 94 -3.34 -23.77 14.89
N ASP A 95 -3.86 -23.22 15.97
CA ASP A 95 -4.52 -21.90 15.99
C ASP A 95 -3.50 -20.78 15.75
N ALA A 96 -2.34 -20.89 16.38
CA ALA A 96 -1.22 -19.98 16.12
C ALA A 96 -0.79 -19.98 14.64
N ALA A 97 -0.82 -21.14 13.97
CA ALA A 97 -0.50 -21.23 12.55
C ALA A 97 -1.58 -20.58 11.66
N VAL A 98 -2.86 -20.75 11.99
CA VAL A 98 -3.97 -20.10 11.26
C VAL A 98 -3.85 -18.58 11.34
N ILE A 99 -3.63 -18.03 12.54
CA ILE A 99 -3.51 -16.59 12.74
C ILE A 99 -2.27 -16.05 12.01
N LYS A 100 -1.14 -16.76 12.05
CA LYS A 100 0.06 -16.37 11.29
C LYS A 100 -0.19 -16.33 9.78
N ARG A 101 -0.94 -17.30 9.23
CA ARG A 101 -1.32 -17.31 7.80
C ARG A 101 -2.23 -16.12 7.46
N GLN A 102 -3.21 -15.82 8.31
CA GLN A 102 -4.09 -14.66 8.13
C GLN A 102 -3.30 -13.35 8.15
N LEU A 103 -2.40 -13.18 9.12
CA LEU A 103 -1.55 -12.00 9.22
C LEU A 103 -0.62 -11.87 8.01
N SER A 104 0.02 -12.95 7.57
CA SER A 104 0.86 -12.93 6.36
C SER A 104 0.05 -12.55 5.11
N ARG A 105 -1.18 -13.03 5.00
CA ARG A 105 -2.07 -12.68 3.89
C ARG A 105 -2.43 -11.19 3.92
N LEU A 106 -2.76 -10.63 5.08
CA LEU A 106 -3.05 -9.20 5.24
C LEU A 106 -1.83 -8.31 5.02
N GLN A 107 -0.61 -8.76 5.36
CA GLN A 107 0.64 -8.01 5.05
C GLN A 107 1.00 -8.00 3.57
N THR A 108 0.49 -8.98 2.81
CA THR A 108 0.80 -9.12 1.39
C THR A 108 -0.03 -8.17 0.54
N TYR A 109 -1.17 -7.68 1.04
CA TYR A 109 -2.06 -6.76 0.33
C TYR A 109 -1.88 -5.34 0.85
#